data_AF-A0A8J2ML19-F1
#
_entry.id   AF-A0A8J2ML19-F1
#
_cell.length_a   1.000
_cell.length_b   1.000
_cell.length_c   1.000
_cell.angle_alpha   90.00
_cell.angle_beta   90.00
_cell.angle_gamma   90.00
#
_symmetry.space_group_name_H-M   'P 1'
#
loop_
_entity.id
_entity.type
_entity.pdbx_description
1 polymer ?
#
loop_
_entity_poly.entity_id
_entity_poly.type
_entity_poly.pdbx_seq_one_letter_code
_entity_poly.pdbx_strand_id
1 'polypeptide(L)'
;MILRRTLKVSEVTDDKLILVHVVHRIELNRVNGTNIQLRTVDLLEKAVNAYLYLLERQIRSRADVEQMAARKTMRNQSDQRRKSGKHENGSTPESSKRRRIRPTGLNFDD
;
A
#
# COMPACT_ATOMS: atom_id res chain seq x y z
N MET A 1 5.92 25.66 -22.27
CA MET A 1 4.79 24.69 -22.24
C MET A 1 5.31 23.37 -21.68
N ILE A 2 5.18 23.14 -20.37
CA ILE A 2 5.96 22.11 -19.64
C ILE A 2 5.24 20.75 -19.54
N LEU A 3 3.97 20.62 -19.93
CA LEU A 3 3.26 19.33 -20.00
C LEU A 3 2.70 19.08 -21.41
N ARG A 4 3.59 18.87 -22.39
CA ARG A 4 3.18 18.44 -23.75
C ARG A 4 2.92 16.94 -23.86
N ARG A 5 3.20 16.16 -22.81
CA ARG A 5 2.90 14.73 -22.76
C ARG A 5 1.65 14.50 -21.92
N THR A 6 0.62 13.94 -22.53
CA THR A 6 -0.55 13.39 -21.85
C THR A 6 -0.13 12.17 -21.04
N LEU A 7 -0.44 12.17 -19.75
CA LEU A 7 -0.24 11.00 -18.89
C LEU A 7 -1.38 10.02 -19.11
N LYS A 8 -1.07 8.74 -19.38
CA LYS A 8 -2.08 7.67 -19.33
C LYS A 8 -2.48 7.44 -17.88
N VAL A 9 -3.74 7.08 -17.63
CA VAL A 9 -4.25 6.81 -16.27
C VAL A 9 -3.41 5.78 -15.54
N SER A 10 -2.95 4.73 -16.25
CA SER A 10 -2.07 3.68 -15.71
C SER A 10 -0.71 4.17 -15.24
N GLU A 11 -0.28 5.36 -15.69
CA GLU A 11 1.00 5.95 -15.36
C GLU A 11 0.86 7.05 -14.30
N VAL A 12 -0.36 7.40 -13.88
CA VAL A 12 -0.60 8.45 -12.89
C VAL A 12 -0.18 7.93 -11.51
N THR A 13 0.79 8.62 -10.92
CA THR A 13 1.22 8.42 -9.53
C THR A 13 0.93 9.69 -8.73
N ASP A 14 0.83 9.55 -7.40
CA ASP A 14 0.61 10.69 -6.49
C ASP A 14 1.66 11.81 -6.74
N ASP A 15 2.92 11.43 -6.96
CA ASP A 15 4.03 12.33 -7.31
C ASP A 15 3.75 13.15 -8.58
N LYS A 16 3.25 12.49 -9.64
CA LYS A 16 2.95 13.15 -10.91
C LYS A 16 1.77 14.11 -10.76
N LEU A 17 0.79 13.78 -9.92
CA LEU A 17 -0.34 14.67 -9.63
C LEU A 17 0.12 15.93 -8.89
N ILE A 18 1.02 15.80 -7.91
CA ILE A 18 1.63 16.95 -7.23
C ILE A 18 2.32 17.86 -8.24
N LEU A 19 3.15 17.30 -9.12
CA LEU A 19 3.87 18.06 -10.13
C LEU A 19 2.90 18.78 -11.11
N VAL A 20 1.88 18.09 -11.58
CA VAL A 20 0.84 18.67 -12.47
C VAL A 20 0.15 19.84 -11.78
N HIS A 21 -0.22 19.69 -10.49
CA HIS A 21 -0.84 20.76 -9.72
C HIS A 21 0.07 22.00 -9.61
N VAL A 22 1.35 21.82 -9.28
CA VAL A 22 2.32 22.94 -9.18
C VAL A 22 2.47 23.66 -10.51
N VAL A 23 2.70 22.92 -11.60
CA VAL A 23 2.88 23.49 -12.93
C VAL A 23 1.63 24.26 -13.36
N HIS A 24 0.45 23.69 -13.13
CA HIS A 24 -0.82 24.35 -13.46
C HIS A 24 -1.01 25.65 -12.68
N ARG A 25 -0.68 25.67 -11.37
CA ARG A 25 -0.78 26.88 -10.54
C ARG A 25 0.20 27.96 -10.96
N ILE A 26 1.43 27.60 -11.32
CA ILE A 26 2.42 28.56 -11.85
C ILE A 26 1.92 29.17 -13.16
N GLU A 27 1.39 28.34 -14.07
CA GLU A 27 0.86 28.81 -15.35
C GLU A 27 -0.32 29.77 -15.15
N LEU A 28 -1.25 29.44 -14.26
CA LEU A 28 -2.37 30.31 -13.90
C LEU A 28 -1.89 31.65 -13.33
N ASN A 29 -0.91 31.62 -12.41
CA ASN A 29 -0.33 32.83 -11.84
C ASN A 29 0.34 33.70 -12.90
N ARG A 30 0.97 33.09 -13.92
CA ARG A 30 1.55 33.79 -15.07
C ARG A 30 0.49 34.47 -15.92
N VAL A 31 -0.57 33.76 -16.28
CA VAL A 31 -1.67 34.30 -17.10
C VAL A 31 -2.39 35.43 -16.37
N ASN A 32 -2.55 35.33 -15.04
CA ASN A 32 -3.23 36.33 -14.23
C ASN A 32 -2.36 37.55 -13.89
N GLY A 33 -1.12 37.65 -14.40
CA GLY A 33 -0.23 38.78 -14.15
C GLY A 33 0.18 38.96 -12.67
N THR A 34 0.03 37.92 -11.86
CA THR A 34 0.39 37.95 -10.43
C THR A 34 1.90 37.91 -10.25
N ASN A 35 2.42 38.37 -9.10
CA ASN A 35 3.85 38.21 -8.78
C ASN A 35 4.18 36.71 -8.62
N ILE A 36 4.70 36.12 -9.69
CA ILE A 36 5.02 34.70 -9.78
C ILE A 36 6.09 34.32 -8.77
N GLN A 37 7.07 35.18 -8.50
CA GLN A 37 8.21 34.84 -7.62
C GLN A 37 7.73 34.55 -6.19
N LEU A 38 6.93 35.46 -5.61
CA LEU A 38 6.40 35.29 -4.26
C LEU A 38 5.45 34.07 -4.17
N ARG A 39 4.59 33.90 -5.18
CA ARG A 39 3.61 32.79 -5.23
C ARG A 39 4.26 31.43 -5.49
N THR A 40 5.39 31.39 -6.19
CA THR A 40 6.07 30.14 -6.54
C THR A 40 6.77 29.54 -5.33
N VAL A 41 7.31 30.36 -4.42
CA VAL A 41 7.92 29.86 -3.18
C VAL A 41 6.92 29.08 -2.33
N ASP A 42 5.73 29.66 -2.07
CA ASP A 42 4.64 28.98 -1.33
C ASP A 42 4.15 27.70 -2.03
N LEU A 43 4.07 27.71 -3.37
CA LEU A 43 3.70 26.52 -4.14
C LEU A 43 4.76 25.42 -4.04
N LEU A 44 6.04 25.78 -4.08
CA LEU A 44 7.14 24.83 -3.96
C LEU A 44 7.20 24.24 -2.54
N GLU A 45 7.03 25.06 -1.50
CA GLU A 45 6.97 24.59 -0.12
C GLU A 45 5.85 23.57 0.09
N LYS A 46 4.64 23.87 -0.41
CA LYS A 46 3.50 22.92 -0.39
C LYS A 46 3.82 21.62 -1.12
N ALA A 47 4.50 21.71 -2.26
CA ALA A 47 4.89 20.54 -3.03
C ALA A 47 5.91 19.67 -2.27
N VAL A 48 6.94 20.29 -1.66
CA VAL A 48 7.94 19.57 -0.86
C VAL A 48 7.26 18.85 0.31
N ASN A 49 6.37 19.53 1.03
CA ASN A 49 5.64 18.92 2.15
C ASN A 49 4.76 17.73 1.70
N ALA A 50 4.09 17.85 0.55
CA ALA A 50 3.31 16.75 -0.01
C ALA A 50 4.18 15.55 -0.41
N TYR A 51 5.35 15.81 -1.02
CA TYR A 51 6.32 14.77 -1.36
C TYR A 51 6.90 14.07 -0.11
N LEU A 52 7.27 14.85 0.92
CA LEU A 52 7.76 14.30 2.18
C LEU A 52 6.70 13.39 2.83
N TYR A 53 5.44 13.81 2.83
CA TYR A 53 4.34 12.98 3.33
C TYR A 53 4.20 11.66 2.57
N LEU A 54 4.30 11.68 1.24
CA LEU A 54 4.25 10.47 0.42
C LEU A 54 5.43 9.53 0.71
N LEU A 55 6.63 10.08 0.83
CA LEU A 55 7.84 9.34 1.21
C LEU A 55 7.69 8.67 2.57
N GLU A 56 7.23 9.40 3.58
CA GLU A 56 6.96 8.82 4.91
C GLU A 56 5.92 7.70 4.84
N ARG A 57 4.84 7.89 4.07
CA ARG A 57 3.80 6.86 3.89
C ARG A 57 4.37 5.60 3.24
N GLN A 58 5.23 5.75 2.23
CA GLN A 58 5.88 4.62 1.56
C GLN A 58 6.83 3.87 2.51
N ILE A 59 7.62 4.59 3.30
CA ILE A 59 8.52 4.00 4.30
C ILE A 59 7.73 3.19 5.33
N ARG A 60 6.64 3.75 5.87
CA ARG A 60 5.77 3.04 6.83
C ARG A 60 5.12 1.80 6.21
N SER A 61 4.54 1.94 5.02
CA SER A 61 3.93 0.82 4.30
C SER A 61 4.93 -0.31 4.01
N ARG A 62 6.17 0.03 3.65
CA ARG A 62 7.23 -0.96 3.45
C ARG A 62 7.60 -1.66 4.75
N ALA A 63 7.74 -0.92 5.84
CA ALA A 63 8.01 -1.49 7.16
C ALA A 63 6.89 -2.43 7.61
N ASP A 64 5.62 -2.09 7.38
CA ASP A 64 4.47 -2.93 7.72
C ASP A 64 4.47 -4.23 6.91
N VAL A 65 4.77 -4.16 5.61
CA VAL A 65 4.88 -5.33 4.74
C VAL A 65 6.03 -6.23 5.18
N GLU A 66 7.18 -5.65 5.52
CA GLU A 66 8.35 -6.39 6.01
C GLU A 66 8.06 -7.07 7.35
N GLN A 67 7.42 -6.37 8.29
CA GLN A 67 6.97 -6.98 9.55
C GLN A 67 5.95 -8.10 9.32
N MET A 68 5.01 -7.92 8.39
CA MET A 68 4.05 -8.96 8.04
C MET A 68 4.74 -10.19 7.43
N ALA A 69 5.74 -9.98 6.58
CA ALA A 69 6.56 -11.05 6.02
C ALA A 69 7.35 -11.79 7.11
N ALA A 70 7.99 -11.07 8.04
CA ALA A 70 8.71 -11.65 9.17
C ALA A 70 7.80 -12.47 10.10
N ARG A 71 6.58 -12.00 10.36
CA ARG A 71 5.59 -12.77 11.15
C ARG A 71 5.16 -14.05 10.43
N LYS A 72 4.96 -14.00 9.10
CA LYS A 72 4.65 -15.20 8.30
C LYS A 72 5.78 -16.22 8.33
N THR A 73 7.04 -15.80 8.22
CA THR A 73 8.19 -16.72 8.26
C THR A 73 8.35 -17.36 9.64
N MET A 74 8.24 -16.59 10.73
CA MET A 74 8.30 -17.15 12.10
C MET A 74 7.14 -18.13 12.39
N ARG A 75 5.92 -17.83 11.92
CA ARG A 75 4.78 -18.75 12.06
C ARG A 75 5.00 -20.06 11.31
N ASN A 76 5.55 -19.99 10.10
CA ASN A 76 5.85 -21.20 9.33
C ASN A 76 6.96 -22.05 9.98
N GLN A 77 7.95 -21.42 10.62
CA GLN A 77 9.00 -22.12 11.37
C GLN A 77 8.48 -22.78 12.66
N SER A 78 7.58 -22.11 13.39
CA SER A 78 6.96 -22.70 14.59
C SER A 78 6.00 -23.84 14.26
N ASP A 79 5.24 -23.72 13.16
CA ASP A 79 4.39 -24.79 12.65
C ASP A 79 5.21 -25.98 12.08
N GLN A 80 6.38 -25.73 11.48
CA GLN A 80 7.32 -26.80 11.10
C GLN A 80 7.93 -27.51 12.33
N ARG A 81 8.39 -26.77 13.35
CA ARG A 81 8.91 -27.37 14.59
C ARG A 81 7.88 -28.22 15.33
N ARG A 82 6.59 -27.85 15.29
CA ARG A 82 5.50 -28.67 15.85
C ARG A 82 5.20 -29.92 15.02
N LYS A 83 5.42 -29.90 13.70
CA LYS A 83 5.22 -31.07 12.83
C LYS A 83 6.39 -32.07 12.87
N SER A 84 7.62 -31.62 13.14
CA SER A 84 8.80 -32.49 13.24
C SER A 84 8.99 -33.15 14.61
N GLY A 85 8.17 -32.81 15.62
CA GLY A 85 8.26 -33.34 16.99
C GLY A 85 7.45 -34.60 17.28
N LYS A 86 6.92 -35.31 16.27
CA LYS A 86 6.22 -36.59 16.45
C LYS A 86 6.85 -37.70 15.62
N HIS A 87 8.01 -38.15 16.07
CA HIS A 87 8.44 -39.52 15.87
C HIS A 87 9.07 -39.98 17.18
N GLU A 88 8.30 -40.68 18.00
CA GLU A 88 8.73 -41.84 18.80
C GLU A 88 7.52 -42.42 19.55
N ASN A 89 7.10 -43.59 19.07
CA ASN A 89 6.43 -44.73 19.72
C ASN A 89 5.28 -44.50 20.74
N GLY A 90 4.09 -45.00 20.40
CA GLY A 90 3.09 -45.41 21.39
C GLY A 90 1.62 -45.29 20.98
N SER A 91 1.09 -46.39 20.43
CA SER A 91 -0.28 -46.90 20.64
C SER A 91 -1.51 -46.14 20.11
N THR A 92 -2.24 -46.86 19.24
CA THR A 92 -3.64 -46.75 18.79
C THR A 92 -4.09 -45.54 17.94
N PRO A 93 -4.71 -45.78 16.76
CA PRO A 93 -5.25 -44.72 15.92
C PRO A 93 -6.68 -44.39 16.37
N GLU A 94 -6.84 -43.53 17.38
CA GLU A 94 -8.17 -43.00 17.68
C GLU A 94 -8.49 -41.88 16.67
N SER A 95 -9.27 -42.24 15.65
CA SER A 95 -9.69 -41.33 14.59
C SER A 95 -10.51 -40.17 15.19
N SER A 96 -9.89 -39.01 15.35
CA SER A 96 -10.61 -37.78 15.66
C SER A 96 -11.49 -37.40 14.45
N LYS A 97 -12.74 -37.86 14.47
CA LYS A 97 -13.77 -37.51 13.49
C LYS A 97 -14.05 -36.00 13.59
N ARG A 98 -13.31 -35.21 12.82
CA ARG A 98 -13.59 -33.79 12.60
C ARG A 98 -14.95 -33.67 11.90
N ARG A 99 -16.02 -33.45 12.68
CA ARG A 99 -17.35 -33.09 12.16
C ARG A 99 -17.21 -31.81 11.32
N ARG A 100 -17.16 -31.94 10.00
CA ARG A 100 -17.35 -30.82 9.07
C ARG A 100 -18.83 -30.44 9.14
N ILE A 101 -19.15 -29.39 9.87
CA ILE A 101 -20.44 -28.73 9.74
C ILE A 101 -20.41 -28.02 8.38
N ARG A 102 -21.26 -28.44 7.45
CA ARG A 102 -21.49 -27.71 6.19
C ARG A 102 -22.10 -26.35 6.54
N PRO A 103 -21.61 -25.23 6.00
CA PRO A 103 -22.37 -23.99 6.06
C PRO A 103 -23.65 -24.19 5.25
N THR A 104 -24.80 -24.06 5.91
CA THR A 104 -26.11 -23.99 5.25
C THR A 104 -26.12 -22.75 4.36
N GLY A 105 -26.50 -22.93 3.10
CA GLY A 105 -26.41 -21.91 2.05
C GLY A 105 -27.11 -20.60 2.38
N LEU A 106 -26.52 -19.49 1.91
CA LEU A 106 -27.23 -18.22 1.72
C LEU A 106 -28.27 -18.45 0.62
N ASN A 107 -29.54 -18.55 1.00
CA ASN A 107 -30.63 -18.44 0.04
C ASN A 107 -30.71 -16.96 -0.36
N PHE A 108 -30.39 -16.67 -1.61
CA PHE A 108 -30.85 -15.45 -2.27
C PHE A 108 -32.07 -15.88 -3.08
N ASP A 109 -33.25 -15.53 -2.57
CA ASP A 109 -34.47 -15.61 -3.37
C ASP A 109 -34.37 -14.54 -4.47
N ASP A 110 -34.59 -14.94 -5.72
CA ASP A 110 -34.66 -14.07 -6.91
C ASP A 110 -35.90 -13.15 -6.88
#